data_AF-A0A483AXD9-F1
#
_entry.id   AF-A0A483AXD9-F1
#
_cell.length_a   1.000
_cell.length_b   1.000
_cell.length_c   1.000
_cell.angle_alpha   90.00
_cell.angle_beta   90.00
_cell.angle_gamma   90.00
#
_symmetry.space_group_name_H-M   'P 1'
#
loop_
_entity.id
_entity.type
_entity.pdbx_description
1 polymer ?
#
loop_
_entity_poly.entity_id
_entity_poly.type
_entity_poly.pdbx_seq_one_letter_code
_entity_poly.pdbx_strand_id
1 'polypeptide(L)'
;MRKLLLITLTAFALSVQVDLVAADHAHNGKNSPSGKASGIELSAACKSAISAASAENRKAKKVGFEWRDTKKFIKQAKKAGGKKCVKLANKAKAQALNAQQQAKDQANAGPVGF
;
A
#
# COMPACT_ATOMS: atom_id res chain seq x y z
N MET A 1 14.55 -21.43 33.13
CA MET A 1 15.79 -20.69 32.81
C MET A 1 16.65 -21.53 31.88
N ARG A 2 16.81 -21.11 30.61
CA ARG A 2 17.78 -21.70 29.67
C ARG A 2 18.51 -20.58 28.94
N LYS A 3 19.67 -20.28 29.53
CA LYS A 3 20.97 -19.88 28.97
C LYS A 3 20.98 -19.19 27.61
N LEU A 4 21.45 -17.94 27.66
CA LEU A 4 22.07 -17.19 26.57
C LEU A 4 23.02 -18.07 25.74
N LEU A 5 22.92 -17.97 24.42
CA LEU A 5 24.01 -18.29 23.52
C LEU A 5 24.21 -17.10 22.57
N LEU A 6 25.36 -16.47 22.77
CA LEU A 6 25.85 -15.28 22.10
C LEU A 6 26.40 -15.64 20.70
N ILE A 7 26.00 -14.81 19.73
CA ILE A 7 26.82 -14.19 18.68
C ILE A 7 27.56 -15.11 17.69
N THR A 8 27.04 -15.18 16.47
CA THR A 8 27.90 -15.19 15.27
C THR A 8 27.62 -13.94 14.46
N LEU A 9 28.49 -12.95 14.64
CA LEU A 9 28.53 -11.69 13.91
C LEU A 9 29.06 -11.98 12.50
N THR A 10 28.19 -12.25 11.53
CA THR A 10 28.57 -12.20 10.12
C THR A 10 28.53 -10.74 9.68
N ALA A 11 29.69 -10.10 9.69
CA ALA A 11 29.88 -8.83 9.01
C ALA A 11 29.76 -9.07 7.50
N PHE A 12 28.52 -8.98 6.99
CA PHE A 12 28.29 -8.89 5.56
C PHE A 12 28.46 -7.42 5.16
N ALA A 13 29.66 -7.07 4.71
CA ALA A 13 29.88 -5.84 3.96
C ALA A 13 29.23 -6.00 2.57
N LEU A 14 27.93 -5.68 2.48
CA LEU A 14 27.25 -5.44 1.21
C LEU A 14 27.42 -3.94 0.95
N SER A 15 28.47 -3.59 0.22
CA SER A 15 28.54 -2.36 -0.54
C SER A 15 27.43 -2.39 -1.59
N VAL A 16 26.19 -2.06 -1.17
CA VAL A 16 25.15 -1.65 -2.11
C VAL A 16 25.52 -0.25 -2.56
N GLN A 17 25.99 -0.19 -3.80
CA GLN A 17 26.03 1.02 -4.60
C GLN A 17 24.64 1.66 -4.53
N VAL A 18 24.59 2.87 -3.96
CA VAL A 18 23.39 3.71 -4.05
C VAL A 18 23.40 4.28 -5.47
N ASP A 19 23.01 3.45 -6.44
CA ASP A 19 22.40 4.00 -7.64
C ASP A 19 21.10 4.65 -7.18
N LEU A 20 21.20 5.96 -6.95
CA LEU A 20 20.08 6.88 -6.91
C LEU A 20 19.50 6.95 -8.34
N VAL A 21 19.01 5.82 -8.85
CA VAL A 21 17.97 5.82 -9.86
C VAL A 21 16.80 6.43 -9.13
N ALA A 22 16.60 7.72 -9.40
CA ALA A 22 15.29 8.32 -9.38
C ALA A 22 14.35 7.29 -9.99
N ALA A 23 13.58 6.62 -9.14
CA ALA A 23 12.34 6.02 -9.59
C ALA A 23 11.41 7.19 -9.85
N ASP A 24 11.67 7.91 -10.95
CA ASP A 24 10.58 8.42 -11.73
C ASP A 24 9.68 7.20 -11.94
N HIS A 25 8.52 7.24 -11.29
CA HIS A 25 7.44 6.37 -11.69
C HIS A 25 6.96 6.93 -13.04
N ALA A 26 7.80 6.81 -14.08
CA ALA A 26 7.37 6.83 -15.46
C ALA A 26 6.39 5.68 -15.61
N HIS A 27 5.11 6.00 -15.51
CA HIS A 27 4.07 5.18 -16.10
C HIS A 27 4.24 5.27 -17.62
N ASN A 28 5.16 4.47 -18.17
CA ASN A 28 5.26 4.19 -19.59
C ASN A 28 3.95 3.51 -20.00
N GLY A 29 3.02 4.33 -20.49
CA GLY A 29 1.71 3.91 -20.91
C GLY A 29 1.83 3.12 -22.20
N LYS A 30 1.89 1.79 -22.08
CA LYS A 30 1.55 0.87 -23.17
C LYS A 30 1.23 -0.52 -22.60
N ASN A 31 -0.07 -0.81 -22.62
CA ASN A 31 -0.68 -2.13 -22.85
C ASN A 31 -0.73 -3.10 -21.66
N SER A 32 -1.90 -3.21 -21.01
CA SER A 32 -2.61 -4.51 -20.86
C SER A 32 -3.92 -4.40 -20.05
N PRO A 33 -4.88 -5.32 -20.26
CA PRO A 33 -6.27 -4.96 -20.53
C PRO A 33 -7.22 -5.23 -19.36
N SER A 34 -8.51 -5.07 -19.65
CA SER A 34 -9.67 -5.60 -18.93
C SER A 34 -10.04 -4.93 -17.60
N GLY A 35 -10.75 -3.82 -17.75
CA GLY A 35 -11.71 -3.38 -16.75
C GLY A 35 -12.62 -2.36 -17.41
N LYS A 36 -13.79 -2.80 -17.87
CA LYS A 36 -14.89 -1.99 -18.41
C LYS A 36 -15.04 -0.72 -17.55
N ALA A 37 -14.43 0.39 -17.99
CA ALA A 37 -14.44 1.65 -17.28
C ALA A 37 -15.14 2.65 -18.19
N SER A 38 -16.34 3.05 -17.74
CA SER A 38 -17.08 4.25 -18.14
C SER A 38 -16.13 5.31 -18.68
N GLY A 39 -16.40 5.86 -19.88
CA GLY A 39 -15.49 6.66 -20.74
C GLY A 39 -14.91 7.96 -20.14
N ILE A 40 -14.33 7.89 -18.95
CA ILE A 40 -13.62 8.94 -18.25
C ILE A 40 -12.13 8.62 -18.34
N GLU A 41 -11.40 9.42 -19.11
CA GLU A 41 -9.93 9.37 -19.16
C GLU A 41 -9.38 9.84 -17.79
N LEU A 42 -8.73 8.93 -17.06
CA LEU A 42 -8.16 9.24 -15.75
C LEU A 42 -6.80 9.89 -15.93
N SER A 43 -6.58 11.06 -15.33
CA SER A 43 -5.27 11.71 -15.33
C SER A 43 -4.17 10.82 -14.75
N ALA A 44 -2.92 11.05 -15.15
CA ALA A 44 -1.76 10.31 -14.63
C ALA A 44 -1.68 10.34 -13.08
N ALA A 45 -1.95 11.51 -12.48
CA ALA A 45 -2.00 11.66 -11.03
C ALA A 45 -3.10 10.80 -10.38
N CYS A 46 -4.28 10.73 -11.00
CA CYS A 46 -5.37 9.87 -10.52
C CYS A 46 -5.01 8.39 -10.63
N LYS A 47 -4.44 7.96 -11.77
CA LYS A 47 -3.97 6.58 -11.99
C LYS A 47 -2.91 6.18 -10.94
N SER A 48 -1.91 7.03 -10.73
CA SER A 48 -0.84 6.82 -9.74
C SER A 48 -1.41 6.73 -8.31
N ALA A 49 -2.29 7.66 -7.91
CA ALA A 49 -2.91 7.65 -6.59
C ALA A 49 -3.77 6.39 -6.35
N ILE A 50 -4.56 5.96 -7.34
CA ILE A 50 -5.34 4.70 -7.28
C ILE A 50 -4.41 3.49 -7.15
N SER A 51 -3.29 3.48 -7.89
CA SER A 51 -2.30 2.40 -7.82
C SER A 51 -1.69 2.29 -6.42
N ALA A 52 -1.24 3.42 -5.86
CA ALA A 52 -0.67 3.48 -4.52
C ALA A 52 -1.68 3.02 -3.44
N ALA A 53 -2.92 3.52 -3.49
CA ALA A 53 -3.97 3.08 -2.57
C ALA A 53 -4.27 1.57 -2.69
N SER A 54 -4.29 1.05 -3.92
CA SER A 54 -4.50 -0.37 -4.18
C SER A 54 -3.35 -1.22 -3.66
N ALA A 55 -2.10 -0.74 -3.76
CA ALA A 55 -0.92 -1.44 -3.25
C ALA A 55 -0.96 -1.57 -1.72
N GLU A 56 -1.23 -0.48 -1.00
CA GLU A 56 -1.36 -0.50 0.46
C GLU A 56 -2.55 -1.36 0.91
N ASN A 57 -3.69 -1.27 0.21
CA ASN A 57 -4.85 -2.08 0.53
C ASN A 57 -4.58 -3.58 0.35
N ARG A 58 -3.75 -3.97 -0.63
CA ARG A 58 -3.31 -5.37 -0.77
C ARG A 58 -2.47 -5.83 0.43
N LYS A 59 -1.61 -4.96 0.99
CA LYS A 59 -0.84 -5.28 2.19
C LYS A 59 -1.76 -5.47 3.40
N ALA A 60 -2.73 -4.57 3.61
CA ALA A 60 -3.76 -4.72 4.65
C ALA A 60 -4.57 -6.03 4.46
N LYS A 61 -4.96 -6.36 3.23
CA LYS A 61 -5.66 -7.60 2.91
C LYS A 61 -4.84 -8.85 3.25
N LYS A 62 -3.53 -8.85 2.95
CA LYS A 62 -2.64 -9.98 3.24
C LYS A 62 -2.60 -10.34 4.72
N VAL A 63 -2.75 -9.35 5.60
CA VAL A 63 -2.77 -9.56 7.06
C VAL A 63 -4.19 -9.73 7.62
N GLY A 64 -5.24 -9.72 6.78
CA GLY A 64 -6.62 -9.91 7.22
C GLY A 64 -7.34 -8.64 7.68
N PHE A 65 -6.72 -7.47 7.52
CA PHE A 65 -7.25 -6.18 8.00
C PHE A 65 -7.80 -5.29 6.88
N GLU A 66 -8.17 -5.83 5.72
CA GLU A 66 -8.79 -5.01 4.66
C GLU A 66 -10.12 -4.42 5.15
N TRP A 67 -10.18 -3.09 5.27
CA TRP A 67 -11.42 -2.39 5.58
C TRP A 67 -12.30 -2.24 4.34
N ARG A 68 -13.61 -2.50 4.50
CA ARG A 68 -14.62 -2.38 3.43
C ARG A 68 -14.58 -1.03 2.72
N ASP A 69 -14.47 0.05 3.49
CA ASP A 69 -14.55 1.42 2.96
C ASP A 69 -13.32 1.80 2.14
N THR A 70 -12.14 1.23 2.44
CA THR A 70 -10.94 1.40 1.62
C THR A 70 -11.19 0.95 0.19
N LYS A 71 -11.74 -0.25 0.01
CA LYS A 71 -12.11 -0.80 -1.31
C LYS A 71 -13.20 0.03 -1.99
N LYS A 72 -14.16 0.56 -1.24
CA LYS A 72 -15.22 1.44 -1.74
C LYS A 72 -14.63 2.75 -2.28
N PHE A 73 -13.73 3.40 -1.56
CA PHE A 73 -13.08 4.63 -2.01
C PHE A 73 -12.22 4.42 -3.26
N ILE A 74 -11.49 3.31 -3.36
CA ILE A 74 -10.75 2.96 -4.59
C ILE A 74 -11.71 2.85 -5.80
N LYS A 75 -12.86 2.18 -5.63
CA LYS A 75 -13.88 2.07 -6.69
C LYS A 75 -14.48 3.43 -7.05
N GLN A 76 -14.75 4.28 -6.07
CA GLN A 76 -15.28 5.63 -6.31
C GLN A 76 -14.23 6.53 -7.00
N ALA A 77 -12.95 6.41 -6.64
CA ALA A 77 -11.87 7.16 -7.28
C ALA A 77 -11.80 6.87 -8.78
N LYS A 78 -11.90 5.59 -9.17
CA LYS A 78 -11.95 5.14 -10.57
C LYS A 78 -13.12 5.72 -11.36
N LYS A 79 -14.23 6.08 -10.70
CA LYS A 79 -15.43 6.66 -11.33
C LYS A 79 -15.42 8.19 -11.35
N ALA A 80 -14.66 8.84 -10.47
CA ALA A 80 -14.78 10.27 -10.23
C ALA A 80 -13.92 11.14 -11.17
N GLY A 81 -12.76 10.65 -11.62
CA GLY A 81 -11.79 11.44 -12.40
C GLY A 81 -11.25 12.68 -11.65
N GLY A 82 -10.32 13.40 -12.27
CA GLY A 82 -9.81 14.70 -11.81
C GLY A 82 -9.38 14.79 -10.33
N LYS A 83 -9.61 15.96 -9.71
CA LYS A 83 -9.25 16.22 -8.29
C LYS A 83 -9.99 15.30 -7.32
N LYS A 84 -11.25 14.95 -7.62
CA LYS A 84 -12.08 14.08 -6.77
C LYS A 84 -11.52 12.66 -6.71
N CYS A 85 -11.00 12.14 -7.83
CA CYS A 85 -10.28 10.87 -7.85
C CYS A 85 -9.09 10.88 -6.88
N VAL A 86 -8.19 11.86 -7.01
CA VAL A 86 -6.98 11.93 -6.18
C VAL A 86 -7.35 12.00 -4.69
N LYS A 87 -8.37 12.79 -4.32
CA LYS A 87 -8.85 12.88 -2.95
C LYS A 87 -9.38 11.54 -2.41
N LEU A 88 -10.18 10.83 -3.19
CA LEU A 88 -10.73 9.52 -2.80
C LEU A 88 -9.63 8.45 -2.71
N ALA A 89 -8.69 8.45 -3.65
CA ALA A 89 -7.55 7.54 -3.65
C ALA A 89 -6.64 7.78 -2.43
N ASN A 90 -6.34 9.04 -2.10
CA ASN A 90 -5.54 9.37 -0.92
C ASN A 90 -6.23 8.98 0.39
N LYS A 91 -7.56 9.16 0.49
CA LYS A 91 -8.34 8.64 1.63
C LYS A 91 -8.22 7.12 1.76
N ALA A 92 -8.36 6.40 0.65
CA ALA A 92 -8.18 4.96 0.64
C ALA A 92 -6.76 4.54 1.06
N LYS A 93 -5.72 5.23 0.57
CA LYS A 93 -4.34 4.97 0.98
C LYS A 93 -4.16 5.14 2.50
N ALA A 94 -4.68 6.23 3.07
CA ALA A 94 -4.61 6.47 4.52
C ALA A 94 -5.31 5.36 5.32
N GLN A 95 -6.52 4.96 4.91
CA GLN A 95 -7.22 3.86 5.57
C GLN A 95 -6.48 2.52 5.45
N ALA A 96 -5.87 2.24 4.31
CA ALA A 96 -5.07 1.03 4.12
C ALA A 96 -3.82 1.01 5.01
N LEU A 97 -3.18 2.17 5.24
CA LEU A 97 -2.05 2.28 6.15
C LEU A 97 -2.49 2.10 7.61
N ASN A 98 -3.61 2.72 8.00
CA ASN A 98 -4.17 2.54 9.35
C ASN A 98 -4.58 1.09 9.61
N ALA A 99 -5.16 0.42 8.62
CA ALA A 99 -5.48 -1.01 8.70
C ALA A 99 -4.22 -1.88 8.90
N GLN A 100 -3.14 -1.58 8.18
CA GLN A 100 -1.86 -2.27 8.40
C GLN A 100 -1.31 -2.01 9.80
N GLN A 101 -1.47 -0.79 10.33
CA GLN A 101 -1.04 -0.47 11.69
C GLN A 101 -1.89 -1.21 12.73
N GLN A 102 -3.21 -1.21 12.57
CA GLN A 102 -4.13 -1.98 13.42
C GLN A 102 -3.75 -3.46 13.49
N ALA A 103 -3.33 -4.05 12.36
CA ALA A 103 -2.85 -5.43 12.33
C ALA A 103 -1.63 -5.65 13.23
N LYS A 104 -0.67 -4.70 13.22
CA LYS A 104 0.51 -4.76 14.10
C LYS A 104 0.13 -4.57 15.56
N ASP A 105 -0.75 -3.62 15.84
CA ASP A 105 -1.17 -3.30 17.20
C ASP A 105 -1.90 -4.49 17.84
N GLN A 106 -2.77 -5.18 17.08
CA GLN A 106 -3.46 -6.38 17.54
C GLN A 106 -2.53 -7.60 17.68
N ALA A 107 -1.51 -7.74 16.82
CA ALA A 107 -0.50 -8.80 16.98
C ALA A 107 0.35 -8.62 18.25
N ASN A 108 0.50 -7.38 18.72
CA ASN A 108 1.27 -7.03 19.91
C ASN A 108 0.39 -6.83 21.16
N ALA A 109 -0.94 -6.97 21.04
CA ALA A 109 -1.83 -6.87 22.18
C ALA A 109 -1.61 -8.10 23.08
N GLY A 110 -0.95 -7.88 24.22
CA GLY A 110 -0.79 -8.90 25.25
C GLY A 110 -2.14 -9.35 25.84
N PRO A 111 -2.15 -10.37 26.72
CA PRO A 111 -3.39 -10.85 27.34
C PRO A 111 -4.11 -9.70 28.03
N VAL A 112 -5.33 -9.40 27.60
CA VAL A 112 -6.25 -8.56 28.37
C VAL A 112 -6.72 -9.40 29.56
N GLY A 113 -6.11 -9.17 30.72
CA GLY A 113 -6.56 -9.79 31.96
C GLY A 113 -7.99 -9.34 32.24
N PHE A 114 -8.94 -10.28 32.23
CA PHE A 114 -10.30 -10.11 32.71
C PHE A 114 -10.40 -10.66 34.13
#